data_AF-A0A849MD65-F1
#
_entry.id   AF-A0A849MD65-F1
#
_cell.length_a   1.000
_cell.length_b   1.000
_cell.length_c   1.000
_cell.angle_alpha   90.00
_cell.angle_beta   90.00
_cell.angle_gamma   90.00
#
_symmetry.space_group_name_H-M   'P 1'
#
loop_
_entity.id
_entity.type
_entity.pdbx_description
1 polymer ?
#
loop_
_entity_poly.entity_id
_entity_poly.type
_entity_poly.pdbx_seq_one_letter_code
_entity_poly.pdbx_strand_id
1 'polypeptide(L)'
;MSKEHEKSIQTAQEENRKNGKRGNVAVAKKPHFRSKGIKTHPRRKGYKNIDVTSGGPARFKGLSPMLLGPTSSTPQAQNMENLWQFSKVFKGEIDQDGQPTEAFFDRRNKGFADTVAHRRVKSNELYLFHYWRGRKLNYTEAREEIYVKNYSELVRESQVYKELLALLDEGMNLQIIGYDGRDYDATLNQDGKQLNKWLRDLSRPFGHELVLAGLLAETKGFK
;
A
#
# COMPACT_ATOMS: atom_id res chain seq x y z
N MET A 1 16.94 11.79 14.95
CA MET A 1 16.39 12.77 14.00
C MET A 1 17.08 14.11 14.28
N SER A 2 17.16 15.09 13.35
CA SER A 2 17.80 16.37 13.71
C SER A 2 16.85 17.18 14.60
N LYS A 3 17.39 17.86 15.63
CA LYS A 3 16.60 18.72 16.53
C LYS A 3 15.77 19.75 15.78
N GLU A 4 16.31 20.29 14.68
CA GLU A 4 15.60 21.23 13.81
C GLU A 4 14.35 20.61 13.14
N HIS A 5 14.45 19.36 12.68
CA HIS A 5 13.32 18.69 12.05
C HIS A 5 12.25 18.34 13.08
N GLU A 6 12.64 17.86 14.27
CA GLU A 6 11.71 17.64 15.38
C GLU A 6 10.97 18.92 15.77
N LYS A 7 11.70 20.04 15.90
CA LYS A 7 11.11 21.35 16.13
C LYS A 7 10.14 21.74 15.02
N SER A 8 10.48 21.48 13.75
CA SER A 8 9.58 21.77 12.63
C SER A 8 8.26 21.01 12.71
N ILE A 9 8.29 19.75 13.16
CA ILE A 9 7.09 18.91 13.33
C ILE A 9 6.21 19.48 14.46
N GLN A 10 6.82 19.82 15.59
CA GLN A 10 6.11 20.40 16.74
C GLN A 10 5.46 21.74 16.38
N THR A 11 6.21 22.64 15.73
CA THR A 11 5.66 23.93 15.29
C THR A 11 4.47 23.76 14.35
N ALA A 12 4.56 22.85 13.37
CA ALA A 12 3.44 22.60 12.45
C ALA A 12 2.23 21.98 13.16
N GLN A 13 2.46 21.10 14.13
CA GLN A 13 1.38 20.51 14.94
C GLN A 13 0.68 21.56 15.81
N GLU A 14 1.43 22.43 16.49
CA GLU A 14 0.91 23.53 17.29
C GLU A 14 0.11 24.51 16.44
N GLU A 15 0.61 24.85 15.26
CA GLU A 15 -0.10 25.71 14.30
C GLU A 15 -1.41 25.08 13.85
N ASN A 16 -1.41 23.79 13.51
CA ASN A 16 -2.62 23.07 13.15
C ASN A 16 -3.64 23.07 14.30
N ARG A 17 -3.21 22.76 15.53
CA ARG A 17 -4.06 22.79 16.73
C ARG A 17 -4.65 24.16 17.00
N LYS A 18 -3.81 25.21 16.94
CA LYS A 18 -4.24 26.61 17.13
C LYS A 18 -5.32 27.03 16.13
N ASN A 19 -5.24 26.49 14.90
CA ASN A 19 -6.18 26.79 13.84
C ASN A 19 -7.36 25.81 13.75
N GLY A 20 -7.50 24.87 14.70
CA GLY A 20 -8.53 23.83 14.67
C GLY A 20 -8.44 22.91 13.44
N LYS A 21 -7.24 22.76 12.86
CA LYS A 21 -6.99 21.95 11.67
C LYS A 21 -6.49 20.57 12.05
N ARG A 22 -7.01 19.57 11.35
CA ARG A 22 -6.42 18.23 11.29
C ARG A 22 -5.05 18.29 10.60
N GLY A 23 -4.17 17.36 10.96
CA GLY A 23 -2.90 17.14 10.28
C GLY A 23 -3.08 16.69 8.83
N ASN A 24 -2.08 16.96 8.00
CA ASN A 24 -2.06 16.60 6.59
C ASN A 24 -1.30 15.29 6.33
N VAL A 25 -1.57 14.67 5.19
CA VAL A 25 -0.89 13.46 4.72
C VAL A 25 -0.10 13.75 3.44
N ALA A 26 1.16 13.31 3.43
CA ALA A 26 2.00 13.30 2.25
C ALA A 26 2.62 11.91 2.05
N VAL A 27 3.14 11.65 0.85
CA VAL A 27 3.89 10.42 0.55
C VAL A 27 5.30 10.78 0.06
N ALA A 28 6.28 9.95 0.40
CA ALA A 28 7.59 10.01 -0.23
C ALA A 28 8.15 8.63 -0.54
N LYS A 29 9.01 8.60 -1.56
CA LYS A 29 9.72 7.40 -1.98
C LYS A 29 10.85 7.08 -1.02
N LYS A 30 10.84 5.86 -0.48
CA LYS A 30 11.94 5.28 0.27
C LYS A 30 13.13 5.05 -0.66
N PRO A 31 14.34 5.54 -0.33
CA PRO A 31 15.53 5.22 -1.11
C PRO A 31 15.78 3.72 -1.10
N HIS A 32 16.16 3.18 -2.26
CA HIS A 32 16.51 1.77 -2.35
C HIS A 32 17.87 1.55 -1.68
N PHE A 33 18.02 0.53 -0.83
CA PHE A 33 19.28 0.32 -0.12
C PHE A 33 20.48 0.07 -1.06
N ARG A 34 20.21 -0.44 -2.27
CA ARG A 34 21.19 -0.66 -3.34
C ARG A 34 21.42 0.55 -4.26
N SER A 35 20.65 1.64 -4.15
CA SER A 35 20.88 2.80 -5.02
C SER A 35 22.14 3.53 -4.60
N LYS A 36 22.98 3.92 -5.59
CA LYS A 36 24.08 4.87 -5.39
C LYS A 36 23.46 6.25 -5.12
N GLY A 37 23.49 6.73 -3.88
CA GLY A 37 22.89 8.01 -3.51
C GLY A 37 22.55 8.14 -2.02
N ILE A 38 21.78 9.19 -1.70
CA ILE A 38 21.32 9.50 -0.34
C ILE A 38 20.44 8.35 0.17
N LYS A 39 20.88 7.70 1.26
CA LYS A 39 20.18 6.56 1.88
C LYS A 39 19.20 6.97 2.98
N THR A 40 19.18 8.25 3.34
CA THR A 40 18.24 8.79 4.32
C THR A 40 16.87 8.97 3.69
N HIS A 41 15.81 8.68 4.45
CA HIS A 41 14.46 8.94 3.98
C HIS A 41 14.30 10.44 3.67
N PRO A 42 13.58 10.79 2.59
CA PRO A 42 13.17 12.17 2.35
C PRO A 42 12.47 12.73 3.59
N ARG A 43 12.74 13.99 3.90
CA ARG A 43 12.11 14.70 5.01
C ARG A 43 11.38 15.91 4.44
N ARG A 44 10.13 16.06 4.83
CA ARG A 44 9.33 17.24 4.55
C ARG A 44 9.20 18.06 5.84
N LYS A 45 9.53 19.36 5.77
CA LYS A 45 9.43 20.27 6.92
C LYS A 45 8.01 20.22 7.49
N GLY A 46 7.88 20.01 8.81
CA GLY A 46 6.59 19.90 9.48
C GLY A 46 5.88 18.56 9.39
N TYR A 47 6.49 17.53 8.79
CA TYR A 47 5.90 16.19 8.67
C TYR A 47 6.72 15.14 9.41
N LYS A 48 6.02 14.22 10.07
CA LYS A 48 6.61 13.05 10.70
C LYS A 48 6.65 11.88 9.72
N ASN A 49 7.83 11.30 9.51
CA ASN A 49 7.98 10.12 8.66
C ASN A 49 7.37 8.87 9.31
N ILE A 50 6.54 8.16 8.55
CA ILE A 50 5.91 6.89 8.91
C ILE A 50 6.32 5.85 7.86
N ASP A 51 7.29 5.00 8.19
CA ASP A 51 7.76 3.93 7.31
C ASP A 51 6.91 2.68 7.47
N VAL A 52 6.09 2.41 6.47
CA VAL A 52 5.09 1.33 6.45
C VAL A 52 5.56 0.10 5.68
N THR A 53 6.87 0.02 5.38
CA THR A 53 7.46 -1.15 4.74
C THR A 53 7.69 -2.27 5.76
N SER A 54 7.83 -3.51 5.30
CA SER A 54 8.14 -4.66 6.17
C SER A 54 9.46 -4.50 6.94
N GLY A 55 10.38 -3.67 6.45
CA GLY A 55 11.65 -3.32 7.09
C GLY A 55 11.62 -2.02 7.89
N GLY A 56 10.44 -1.41 8.05
CA GLY A 56 10.24 -0.21 8.86
C GLY A 56 10.21 -0.51 10.37
N PRO A 57 10.00 0.51 11.22
CA PRO A 57 9.86 0.34 12.65
C PRO A 57 8.75 -0.65 13.03
N ALA A 58 8.95 -1.42 14.10
CA ALA A 58 8.04 -2.47 14.55
C ALA A 58 6.58 -1.98 14.69
N ARG A 59 6.39 -0.72 15.13
CA ARG A 59 5.07 -0.10 15.28
C ARG A 59 4.28 0.02 13.97
N PHE A 60 4.95 0.27 12.85
CA PHE A 60 4.28 0.60 11.57
C PHE A 60 4.38 -0.51 10.53
N LYS A 61 5.31 -1.45 10.68
CA LYS A 61 5.48 -2.56 9.74
C LYS A 61 4.23 -3.44 9.61
N GLY A 62 3.33 -3.45 10.61
CA GLY A 62 2.04 -4.15 10.54
C GLY A 62 1.13 -3.69 9.40
N LEU A 63 1.36 -2.49 8.85
CA LEU A 63 0.64 -1.99 7.66
C LEU A 63 1.26 -2.49 6.34
N SER A 64 2.36 -3.23 6.38
CA SER A 64 2.98 -3.79 5.18
C SER A 64 2.15 -4.96 4.63
N PRO A 65 1.88 -5.05 3.32
CA PRO A 65 1.16 -6.17 2.71
C PRO A 65 1.76 -7.55 2.99
N MET A 66 3.08 -7.60 3.24
CA MET A 66 3.79 -8.82 3.63
C MET A 66 3.42 -9.35 5.02
N LEU A 67 2.84 -8.52 5.89
CA LEU A 67 2.48 -8.86 7.28
C LEU A 67 0.99 -8.69 7.54
N LEU A 68 0.31 -7.86 6.75
CA LEU A 68 -1.11 -7.55 6.89
C LEU A 68 -1.97 -8.72 6.41
N GLY A 69 -2.78 -9.27 7.31
CA GLY A 69 -3.67 -10.40 7.08
C GLY A 69 -4.07 -11.07 8.41
N PRO A 70 -4.83 -12.17 8.37
CA PRO A 70 -5.40 -12.82 7.19
C PRO A 70 -6.47 -11.96 6.50
N THR A 71 -6.74 -12.19 5.22
CA THR A 71 -7.75 -11.42 4.47
C THR A 71 -9.16 -11.86 4.85
N SER A 72 -10.11 -10.92 4.88
CA SER A 72 -11.55 -11.20 5.10
C SER A 72 -12.24 -11.78 3.85
N SER A 73 -11.57 -11.79 2.69
CA SER A 73 -12.12 -12.25 1.42
C SER A 73 -12.26 -13.76 1.31
N THR A 74 -13.21 -14.20 0.48
CA THR A 74 -13.28 -15.58 -0.01
C THR A 74 -12.75 -15.67 -1.45
N PRO A 75 -11.80 -16.59 -1.73
CA PRO A 75 -11.04 -17.40 -0.76
C PRO A 75 -10.03 -16.54 0.03
N GLN A 76 -9.80 -16.92 1.29
CA GLN A 76 -8.93 -16.20 2.22
C GLN A 76 -7.45 -16.50 1.94
N ALA A 77 -6.59 -15.49 2.08
CA ALA A 77 -5.15 -15.67 2.15
C ALA A 77 -4.62 -15.23 3.53
N GLN A 78 -3.53 -15.82 4.00
CA GLN A 78 -2.92 -15.47 5.29
C GLN A 78 -2.29 -14.07 5.32
N ASN A 79 -1.96 -13.52 4.15
CA ASN A 79 -1.47 -12.15 4.02
C ASN A 79 -1.82 -11.54 2.65
N MET A 80 -1.83 -10.20 2.60
CA MET A 80 -2.17 -9.43 1.41
C MET A 80 -1.19 -9.66 0.24
N GLU A 81 0.10 -9.86 0.52
CA GLU A 81 1.10 -10.16 -0.51
C GLU A 81 0.78 -11.49 -1.22
N ASN A 82 0.45 -12.54 -0.46
CA ASN A 82 0.09 -13.83 -1.02
C ASN A 82 -1.24 -13.76 -1.77
N LEU A 83 -2.24 -13.05 -1.25
CA LEU A 83 -3.49 -12.79 -1.97
C LEU A 83 -3.21 -12.22 -3.36
N TRP A 84 -2.37 -11.20 -3.44
CA TRP A 84 -2.01 -10.52 -4.68
C TRP A 84 -1.22 -11.43 -5.63
N GLN A 85 -0.16 -12.05 -5.13
CA GLN A 85 0.81 -12.77 -5.96
C GLN A 85 0.28 -14.10 -6.47
N PHE A 86 -0.45 -14.83 -5.63
CA PHE A 86 -1.02 -16.13 -6.01
C PHE A 86 -2.34 -16.01 -6.78
N SER A 87 -2.93 -14.82 -6.88
CA SER A 87 -4.02 -14.56 -7.83
C SER A 87 -3.52 -14.39 -9.27
N LYS A 88 -2.21 -14.25 -9.52
CA LYS A 88 -1.63 -14.15 -10.86
C LYS A 88 -1.65 -15.49 -11.59
N VAL A 89 -2.12 -15.46 -12.84
CA VAL A 89 -2.10 -16.58 -13.78
C VAL A 89 -0.99 -16.36 -14.79
N PHE A 90 -0.21 -17.40 -15.06
CA PHE A 90 0.91 -17.37 -16.00
C PHE A 90 0.66 -18.26 -17.22
N LYS A 91 1.46 -18.08 -18.28
CA LYS A 91 1.27 -18.75 -19.58
C LYS A 91 1.20 -20.28 -19.52
N GLY A 92 1.95 -20.92 -18.64
CA GLY A 92 1.95 -22.38 -18.44
C GLY A 92 0.81 -22.88 -17.55
N GLU A 93 -0.10 -22.01 -17.14
CA GLU A 93 -1.19 -22.32 -16.22
C GLU A 93 -2.57 -22.05 -16.83
N ILE A 94 -2.62 -21.99 -18.15
CA ILE A 94 -3.86 -21.88 -18.91
C ILE A 94 -4.02 -23.10 -19.83
N ASP A 95 -5.27 -23.53 -20.03
CA ASP A 95 -5.63 -24.55 -21.00
C ASP A 95 -5.76 -23.96 -22.42
N GLN A 96 -6.26 -24.77 -23.36
CA GLN A 96 -6.46 -24.38 -24.76
C GLN A 96 -7.50 -23.27 -24.93
N ASP A 97 -8.44 -23.14 -23.98
CA ASP A 97 -9.48 -22.10 -23.93
C ASP A 97 -9.03 -20.87 -23.12
N GLY A 98 -7.77 -20.87 -22.68
CA GLY A 98 -7.18 -19.82 -21.87
C GLY A 98 -7.69 -19.78 -20.43
N GLN A 99 -8.39 -20.81 -19.94
CA GLN A 99 -8.88 -20.89 -18.56
C GLN A 99 -7.77 -21.39 -17.62
N PRO A 100 -7.76 -20.96 -16.35
CA PRO A 100 -6.77 -21.44 -15.40
C PRO A 100 -6.87 -22.96 -15.20
N THR A 101 -5.74 -23.65 -15.25
CA THR A 101 -5.66 -25.11 -15.06
C THR A 101 -5.74 -25.49 -13.57
N GLU A 102 -5.89 -26.79 -13.28
CA GLU A 102 -5.80 -27.33 -11.92
C GLU A 102 -4.48 -26.93 -11.23
N ALA A 103 -3.37 -26.94 -11.96
CA ALA A 103 -2.07 -26.52 -11.46
C ALA A 103 -2.04 -25.07 -10.95
N PHE A 104 -2.80 -24.16 -11.58
CA PHE A 104 -2.98 -22.80 -11.04
C PHE A 104 -3.70 -22.84 -9.69
N PHE A 105 -4.82 -23.55 -9.61
CA PHE A 105 -5.63 -23.61 -8.39
C PHE A 105 -4.88 -24.25 -7.23
N ASP A 106 -4.12 -25.32 -7.48
CA ASP A 106 -3.25 -25.94 -6.48
C ASP A 106 -2.20 -24.98 -5.95
N ARG A 107 -1.49 -24.29 -6.85
CA ARG A 107 -0.49 -23.29 -6.45
C ARG A 107 -1.13 -22.15 -5.68
N ARG A 108 -2.30 -21.67 -6.13
CA ARG A 108 -3.04 -20.59 -5.48
C ARG A 108 -3.47 -20.98 -4.07
N ASN A 109 -4.05 -22.15 -3.89
CA ASN A 109 -4.52 -22.64 -2.61
C ASN A 109 -3.36 -22.82 -1.62
N LYS A 110 -2.23 -23.40 -2.08
CA LYS A 110 -1.00 -23.52 -1.28
C LYS A 110 -0.47 -22.15 -0.84
N GLY A 111 -0.38 -21.20 -1.78
CA GLY A 111 0.12 -19.86 -1.47
C GLY A 111 -0.80 -19.03 -0.58
N PHE A 112 -2.12 -19.20 -0.71
CA PHE A 112 -3.10 -18.53 0.14
C PHE A 112 -3.04 -19.06 1.57
N ALA A 113 -2.78 -20.36 1.76
CA ALA A 113 -2.61 -20.98 3.07
C ALA A 113 -1.24 -20.68 3.72
N ASP A 114 -0.25 -20.24 2.96
CA ASP A 114 1.10 -19.95 3.46
C ASP A 114 1.13 -18.64 4.25
N THR A 115 1.67 -18.69 5.48
CA THR A 115 1.84 -17.52 6.36
C THR A 115 3.05 -16.66 5.96
N VAL A 116 3.97 -17.21 5.17
CA VAL A 116 5.14 -16.48 4.65
C VAL A 116 4.76 -15.75 3.36
N ALA A 117 4.99 -14.45 3.33
CA ALA A 117 4.71 -13.61 2.15
C ALA A 117 5.73 -13.83 1.02
N HIS A 118 5.23 -14.14 -0.18
CA HIS A 118 6.06 -14.40 -1.37
C HIS A 118 6.00 -13.24 -2.36
N ARG A 119 7.05 -12.41 -2.39
CA ARG A 119 7.12 -11.23 -3.29
C ARG A 119 7.04 -11.54 -4.78
N ARG A 120 7.39 -12.77 -5.18
CA ARG A 120 7.33 -13.26 -6.57
C ARG A 120 7.06 -14.76 -6.53
N VAL A 121 5.99 -15.19 -7.19
CA VAL A 121 5.65 -16.62 -7.31
C VAL A 121 6.34 -17.31 -8.48
N LYS A 122 6.56 -16.58 -9.59
CA LYS A 122 7.28 -17.05 -10.77
C LYS A 122 8.06 -15.89 -11.39
N SER A 123 9.36 -16.06 -11.62
CA SER A 123 10.23 -14.99 -12.13
C SER A 123 10.46 -15.01 -13.64
N ASN A 124 10.30 -16.18 -14.27
CA ASN A 124 10.70 -16.42 -15.66
C ASN A 124 9.51 -16.82 -16.56
N GLU A 125 8.29 -16.59 -16.08
CA GLU A 125 7.08 -16.96 -16.81
C GLU A 125 6.24 -15.72 -17.10
N LEU A 126 5.63 -15.68 -18.29
CA LEU A 126 4.80 -14.57 -18.72
C LEU A 126 3.51 -14.55 -17.89
N TYR A 127 3.34 -13.48 -17.11
CA TYR A 127 2.06 -13.14 -16.47
C TYR A 127 1.03 -12.75 -17.53
N LEU A 128 -0.19 -13.25 -17.40
CA LEU A 128 -1.29 -12.95 -18.32
C LEU A 128 -2.38 -12.07 -17.68
N PHE A 129 -2.95 -12.52 -16.56
CA PHE A 129 -4.06 -11.85 -15.87
C PHE A 129 -4.10 -12.26 -14.39
N HIS A 130 -4.96 -11.64 -13.58
CA HIS A 130 -5.31 -12.17 -12.26
C HIS A 130 -6.63 -12.93 -12.33
N TYR A 131 -6.73 -14.08 -11.67
CA TYR A 131 -7.98 -14.79 -11.53
C TYR A 131 -8.58 -14.57 -10.14
N TRP A 132 -9.80 -14.03 -10.11
CA TRP A 132 -10.46 -13.68 -8.86
C TRP A 132 -11.97 -13.92 -8.96
N ARG A 133 -12.51 -14.76 -8.07
CA ARG A 133 -13.94 -15.07 -7.96
C ARG A 133 -14.61 -15.44 -9.30
N GLY A 134 -13.97 -16.34 -10.05
CA GLY A 134 -14.50 -16.79 -11.35
C GLY A 134 -14.19 -15.87 -12.53
N ARG A 135 -13.50 -14.73 -12.31
CA ARG A 135 -13.24 -13.73 -13.35
C ARG A 135 -11.76 -13.62 -13.68
N LYS A 136 -11.46 -13.43 -14.96
CA LYS A 136 -10.15 -12.98 -15.44
C LYS A 136 -10.12 -11.45 -15.36
N LEU A 137 -9.21 -10.92 -14.58
CA LEU A 137 -9.03 -9.47 -14.38
C LEU A 137 -7.72 -9.04 -15.04
N ASN A 138 -7.77 -7.98 -15.82
CA ASN A 138 -6.55 -7.30 -16.22
C ASN A 138 -5.85 -6.68 -14.99
N TYR A 139 -4.63 -6.19 -15.17
CA TYR A 139 -3.82 -5.72 -14.06
C TYR A 139 -4.45 -4.53 -13.30
N THR A 140 -5.13 -3.62 -14.01
CA THR A 140 -5.81 -2.46 -13.42
C THR A 140 -7.04 -2.90 -12.63
N GLU A 141 -7.87 -3.76 -13.21
CA GLU A 141 -9.04 -4.34 -12.53
C GLU A 141 -8.62 -5.10 -11.27
N ALA A 142 -7.54 -5.88 -11.35
CA ALA A 142 -7.01 -6.61 -10.20
C ALA A 142 -6.55 -5.67 -9.08
N ARG A 143 -5.87 -4.55 -9.42
CA ARG A 143 -5.49 -3.54 -8.41
C ARG A 143 -6.74 -3.01 -7.68
N GLU A 144 -7.81 -2.71 -8.39
CA GLU A 144 -9.05 -2.18 -7.81
C GLU A 144 -9.80 -3.24 -6.98
N GLU A 145 -10.06 -4.41 -7.56
CA GLU A 145 -10.96 -5.45 -7.00
C GLU A 145 -10.28 -6.35 -5.96
N ILE A 146 -8.98 -6.56 -6.09
CA ILE A 146 -8.20 -7.41 -5.18
C ILE A 146 -7.40 -6.51 -4.24
N TYR A 147 -6.48 -5.71 -4.77
CA TYR A 147 -5.44 -5.09 -3.95
C TYR A 147 -5.98 -3.97 -3.05
N VAL A 148 -6.49 -2.89 -3.66
CA VAL A 148 -6.97 -1.70 -2.95
C VAL A 148 -8.09 -2.07 -1.98
N LYS A 149 -9.06 -2.85 -2.44
CA LYS A 149 -10.19 -3.30 -1.61
C LYS A 149 -9.74 -4.06 -0.36
N ASN A 150 -9.02 -5.17 -0.52
CA ASN A 150 -8.64 -6.02 0.62
C ASN A 150 -7.64 -5.32 1.55
N TYR A 151 -6.69 -4.57 0.98
CA TYR A 151 -5.75 -3.79 1.79
C TYR A 151 -6.48 -2.73 2.62
N SER A 152 -7.45 -2.02 2.03
CA SER A 152 -8.18 -0.96 2.73
C SER A 152 -9.05 -1.49 3.86
N GLU A 153 -9.72 -2.63 3.65
CA GLU A 153 -10.48 -3.32 4.70
C GLU A 153 -9.56 -3.68 5.88
N LEU A 154 -8.46 -4.38 5.62
CA LEU A 154 -7.51 -4.80 6.66
C LEU A 154 -6.84 -3.64 7.39
N VAL A 155 -6.45 -2.58 6.67
CA VAL A 155 -5.83 -1.40 7.27
C VAL A 155 -6.81 -0.71 8.20
N ARG A 156 -8.06 -0.50 7.79
CA ARG A 156 -9.07 0.19 8.60
C ARG A 156 -9.34 -0.51 9.93
N GLU A 157 -9.28 -1.83 9.94
CA GLU A 157 -9.46 -2.64 11.15
C GLU A 157 -8.24 -2.59 12.09
N SER A 158 -7.06 -2.31 11.56
CA SER A 158 -5.81 -2.34 12.32
C SER A 158 -5.73 -1.24 13.40
N GLN A 159 -5.15 -1.59 14.56
CA GLN A 159 -4.90 -0.62 15.62
C GLN A 159 -3.93 0.48 15.19
N VAL A 160 -2.93 0.13 14.37
CA VAL A 160 -1.94 1.09 13.86
C VAL A 160 -2.60 2.17 13.02
N TYR A 161 -3.58 1.83 12.18
CA TYR A 161 -4.31 2.82 11.40
C TYR A 161 -5.09 3.79 12.30
N LYS A 162 -5.77 3.29 13.35
CA LYS A 162 -6.47 4.12 14.35
C LYS A 162 -5.52 5.06 15.07
N GLU A 163 -4.31 4.60 15.40
CA GLU A 163 -3.26 5.46 15.98
C GLU A 163 -2.82 6.57 15.00
N LEU A 164 -2.68 6.26 13.71
CA LEU A 164 -2.32 7.26 12.71
C LEU A 164 -3.43 8.30 12.51
N LEU A 165 -4.70 7.88 12.56
CA LEU A 165 -5.84 8.80 12.56
C LEU A 165 -5.80 9.73 13.78
N ALA A 166 -5.58 9.18 14.98
CA ALA A 166 -5.48 10.00 16.20
C ALA A 166 -4.34 11.04 16.11
N LEU A 167 -3.17 10.65 15.56
CA LEU A 167 -2.08 11.62 15.33
C LEU A 167 -2.49 12.75 14.39
N LEU A 168 -3.23 12.44 13.31
CA LEU A 168 -3.75 13.45 12.40
C LEU A 168 -4.76 14.35 13.11
N ASP A 169 -5.67 13.79 13.90
CA ASP A 169 -6.69 14.55 14.63
C ASP A 169 -6.07 15.47 15.70
N GLU A 170 -4.92 15.07 16.26
CA GLU A 170 -4.06 15.90 17.10
C GLU A 170 -3.27 16.98 16.33
N GLY A 171 -3.50 17.15 15.03
CA GLY A 171 -2.85 18.16 14.19
C GLY A 171 -1.49 17.74 13.61
N MET A 172 -1.03 16.50 13.79
CA MET A 172 0.28 16.07 13.31
C MET A 172 0.26 15.77 11.81
N ASN A 173 1.11 16.42 11.01
CA ASN A 173 1.25 16.02 9.61
C ASN A 173 2.10 14.75 9.48
N LEU A 174 1.67 13.82 8.64
CA LEU A 174 2.30 12.51 8.43
C LEU A 174 2.84 12.38 7.01
N GLN A 175 4.09 11.94 6.89
CA GLN A 175 4.71 11.60 5.61
C GLN A 175 4.88 10.08 5.53
N ILE A 176 4.05 9.42 4.74
CA ILE A 176 4.07 7.98 4.55
C ILE A 176 5.24 7.61 3.62
N ILE A 177 6.09 6.69 4.08
CA ILE A 177 7.29 6.27 3.36
C ILE A 177 7.11 4.83 2.86
N GLY A 178 7.29 4.63 1.56
CA GLY A 178 7.25 3.32 0.90
C GLY A 178 8.10 3.29 -0.38
N TYR A 179 8.35 2.10 -0.93
CA TYR A 179 9.27 1.91 -2.06
C TYR A 179 8.74 2.46 -3.40
N ASP A 180 7.42 2.51 -3.55
CA ASP A 180 6.70 2.98 -4.73
C ASP A 180 6.11 4.38 -4.52
N GLY A 181 6.49 5.04 -3.43
CA GLY A 181 6.05 6.36 -3.04
C GLY A 181 6.29 7.37 -4.15
N ARG A 182 5.34 8.28 -4.30
CA ARG A 182 5.38 9.41 -5.24
C ARG A 182 5.18 10.69 -4.44
N ASP A 183 5.57 11.83 -4.99
CA ASP A 183 5.30 13.13 -4.37
C ASP A 183 3.79 13.39 -4.38
N TYR A 184 3.14 12.98 -3.30
CA TYR A 184 1.71 13.12 -3.06
C TYR A 184 1.50 14.01 -1.86
N ASP A 185 0.54 14.92 -1.99
CA ASP A 185 0.05 15.77 -0.92
C ASP A 185 -1.47 15.78 -0.94
N ALA A 186 -2.08 15.32 0.14
CA ALA A 186 -3.53 15.26 0.24
C ALA A 186 -4.21 16.63 0.15
N THR A 187 -3.57 17.71 0.61
CA THR A 187 -4.15 19.07 0.50
C THR A 187 -4.33 19.50 -0.95
N LEU A 188 -3.47 19.03 -1.85
CA LEU A 188 -3.50 19.32 -3.28
C LEU A 188 -4.36 18.32 -4.07
N ASN A 189 -4.79 17.22 -3.45
CA ASN A 189 -5.39 16.07 -4.14
C ASN A 189 -6.67 15.57 -3.45
N GLN A 190 -7.50 16.48 -2.95
CA GLN A 190 -8.68 16.15 -2.14
C GLN A 190 -9.77 15.36 -2.89
N ASP A 191 -9.79 15.43 -4.23
CA ASP A 191 -10.80 14.80 -5.08
C ASP A 191 -10.43 13.40 -5.58
N GLY A 192 -9.28 12.85 -5.14
CA GLY A 192 -8.83 11.51 -5.47
C GLY A 192 -8.44 11.29 -6.94
N LYS A 193 -8.56 12.28 -7.81
CA LYS A 193 -8.26 12.12 -9.25
C LYS A 193 -6.82 11.69 -9.48
N GLN A 194 -5.88 12.25 -8.73
CA GLN A 194 -4.46 11.92 -8.89
C GLN A 194 -4.13 10.50 -8.45
N LEU A 195 -4.70 10.02 -7.33
CA LEU A 195 -4.56 8.64 -6.89
C LEU A 195 -5.20 7.68 -7.88
N ASN A 196 -6.42 7.96 -8.35
CA ASN A 196 -7.10 7.16 -9.36
C ASN A 196 -6.34 7.13 -10.70
N LYS A 197 -5.73 8.25 -11.11
CA LYS A 197 -4.86 8.31 -12.28
C LYS A 197 -3.65 7.41 -12.11
N TRP A 198 -2.97 7.45 -10.96
CA TRP A 198 -1.82 6.59 -10.70
C TRP A 198 -2.16 5.11 -10.52
N LEU A 199 -3.35 4.81 -9.98
CA LEU A 199 -3.85 3.44 -9.84
C LEU A 199 -3.97 2.75 -11.20
N ARG A 200 -4.41 3.50 -12.22
CA ARG A 200 -4.57 3.04 -13.61
C ARG A 200 -3.34 3.21 -14.49
N ASP A 201 -2.31 3.90 -13.99
CA ASP A 201 -1.03 4.06 -14.66
C ASP A 201 -0.18 2.79 -14.50
N LEU A 202 -0.04 2.04 -15.59
CA LEU A 202 0.75 0.81 -15.64
C LEU A 202 2.24 1.07 -15.89
N SER A 203 2.63 2.30 -16.25
CA SER A 203 4.05 2.64 -16.50
C SER A 203 4.89 2.65 -15.22
N ARG A 204 4.22 2.67 -14.06
CA ARG A 204 4.86 2.77 -12.75
C ARG A 204 4.12 1.91 -11.72
N PRO A 205 4.82 1.35 -10.72
CA PRO A 205 4.19 0.66 -9.60
C PRO A 205 3.26 1.57 -8.79
N PHE A 206 2.18 0.99 -8.24
CA PHE A 206 1.26 1.67 -7.33
C PHE A 206 1.27 0.91 -6.01
N GLY A 207 2.03 1.41 -5.05
CA GLY A 207 2.26 0.73 -3.78
C GLY A 207 1.22 1.04 -2.70
N HIS A 208 1.28 0.28 -1.61
CA HIS A 208 0.35 0.36 -0.49
C HIS A 208 0.42 1.70 0.27
N GLU A 209 1.54 2.40 0.22
CA GLU A 209 1.71 3.74 0.79
C GLU A 209 0.78 4.77 0.15
N LEU A 210 0.48 4.64 -1.14
CA LEU A 210 -0.45 5.53 -1.85
C LEU A 210 -1.89 5.22 -1.46
N VAL A 211 -2.22 3.93 -1.28
CA VAL A 211 -3.53 3.51 -0.76
C VAL A 211 -3.73 4.03 0.65
N LEU A 212 -2.76 3.79 1.54
CA LEU A 212 -2.80 4.27 2.92
C LEU A 212 -2.92 5.79 3.00
N ALA A 213 -2.23 6.53 2.14
CA ALA A 213 -2.34 7.99 2.11
C ALA A 213 -3.75 8.43 1.72
N GLY A 214 -4.37 7.82 0.71
CA GLY A 214 -5.76 8.10 0.35
C GLY A 214 -6.75 7.79 1.47
N LEU A 215 -6.53 6.69 2.21
CA LEU A 215 -7.34 6.30 3.36
C LEU A 215 -7.21 7.27 4.54
N LEU A 216 -5.98 7.65 4.91
CA LEU A 216 -5.74 8.57 6.03
C LEU A 216 -6.25 9.99 5.74
N ALA A 217 -6.14 10.41 4.48
CA ALA A 217 -6.60 11.72 4.02
C ALA A 217 -8.12 11.77 3.79
N GLU A 218 -8.84 10.66 3.96
CA GLU A 218 -10.28 10.56 3.64
C GLU A 218 -10.61 11.10 2.25
N THR A 219 -9.72 10.81 1.28
CA THR A 219 -9.78 11.40 -0.05
C THR A 219 -11.06 10.99 -0.77
N LYS A 220 -11.93 11.96 -1.06
CA LYS A 220 -13.22 11.71 -1.69
C LYS A 220 -13.03 11.09 -3.08
N GLY A 221 -13.77 10.04 -3.38
CA GLY A 221 -13.72 9.38 -4.69
C GLY A 221 -12.48 8.54 -4.96
N PHE A 222 -11.57 8.38 -3.99
CA PHE A 222 -10.59 7.29 -4.03
C PHE A 222 -11.32 5.97 -3.70
N LYS A 223 -11.15 4.97 -4.57
CA LYS A 223 -11.88 3.69 -4.51
C LYS A 223 -11.61 2.91 -3.23
#